data_AF-A0A454VYX9-F1
#
_entry.id   AF-A0A454VYX9-F1
#
_cell.length_a   1.000
_cell.length_b   1.000
_cell.length_c   1.000
_cell.angle_alpha   90.00
_cell.angle_beta   90.00
_cell.angle_gamma   90.00
#
_symmetry.space_group_name_H-M   'P 1'
#
loop_
_entity.id
_entity.type
_entity.pdbx_description
1 polymer ?
#
loop_
_entity_poly.entity_id
_entity_poly.type
_entity_poly.pdbx_seq_one_letter_code
_entity_poly.pdbx_strand_id
1 'polypeptide(L)'
;MLTEVTATRYVTPLREGGSLPGIVEADDLGTYVMKFTGAGQGRKTLVAEVICGQLARRLGLRVPELVTIQLDPVIGLSEPDQEVQELLKASGGLNLGMDFLPGSLGFDPLAYGVDPAEAGRVVWFDAVINNVDRSWRNPNMLVWHGDLWLIDHGATMIWHHNWPGAQASAAKPYDASDHALAPFGPDVAAAAAELAPLVTREL
;
A
#
# COMPACT_ATOMS: atom_id res chain seq x y z
N MET A 1 10.15 6.80 -12.22
CA MET A 1 9.02 6.37 -13.06
C MET A 1 8.79 4.90 -12.73
N LEU A 2 7.55 4.43 -12.59
CA LEU A 2 7.31 3.01 -12.32
C LEU A 2 7.63 2.18 -13.56
N THR A 3 8.14 0.96 -13.36
CA THR A 3 8.34 0.00 -14.44
C THR A 3 6.97 -0.42 -14.98
N GLU A 4 6.82 -0.47 -16.30
CA GLU A 4 5.61 -0.99 -16.95
C GLU A 4 5.82 -2.45 -17.37
N VAL A 5 4.84 -3.29 -17.04
CA VAL A 5 4.80 -4.72 -17.37
C VAL A 5 3.42 -5.10 -17.90
N THR A 6 3.31 -6.26 -18.53
CA THR A 6 2.04 -6.79 -19.06
C THR A 6 1.61 -8.03 -18.29
N ALA A 7 0.38 -8.06 -17.79
CA ALA A 7 -0.17 -9.27 -17.17
C ALA A 7 -0.26 -10.38 -18.21
N THR A 8 0.32 -11.54 -17.91
CA THR A 8 0.28 -12.73 -18.76
C THR A 8 -0.70 -13.75 -18.23
N ARG A 9 -0.94 -13.76 -16.92
CA ARG A 9 -1.86 -14.70 -16.28
C ARG A 9 -2.42 -14.15 -14.97
N TYR A 10 -3.72 -14.37 -14.76
CA TYR A 10 -4.37 -14.24 -13.47
C TYR A 10 -4.26 -15.57 -12.71
N VAL A 11 -3.72 -15.52 -11.49
CA VAL A 11 -3.40 -16.72 -10.70
C VAL A 11 -4.52 -17.03 -9.71
N THR A 12 -4.83 -16.09 -8.82
CA THR A 12 -5.87 -16.27 -7.79
C THR A 12 -6.31 -14.92 -7.22
N PRO A 13 -7.59 -14.78 -6.82
CA PRO A 13 -8.02 -13.65 -5.99
C PRO A 13 -7.40 -13.73 -4.60
N LEU A 14 -7.10 -12.57 -4.04
CA LEU A 14 -6.83 -12.36 -2.62
C LEU A 14 -8.12 -11.82 -1.99
N ARG A 15 -8.76 -12.64 -1.16
CA ARG A 15 -10.02 -12.31 -0.50
C ARG A 15 -9.79 -11.51 0.78
N GLU A 16 -9.02 -10.43 0.68
CA GLU A 16 -8.77 -9.48 1.76
C GLU A 16 -9.51 -8.17 1.48
N GLY A 17 -10.38 -7.78 2.41
CA GLY A 17 -11.13 -6.52 2.34
C GLY A 17 -12.11 -6.43 1.16
N GLY A 18 -12.56 -5.21 0.85
CA GLY A 18 -13.59 -4.93 -0.15
C GLY A 18 -13.07 -4.62 -1.56
N SER A 19 -11.76 -4.69 -1.82
CA SER A 19 -11.15 -4.32 -3.11
C SER A 19 -10.79 -5.51 -4.00
N LEU A 20 -10.85 -6.74 -3.47
CA LEU A 20 -10.56 -8.00 -4.17
C LEU A 20 -9.29 -7.92 -5.05
N PRO A 21 -8.11 -7.61 -4.48
CA PRO A 21 -6.87 -7.67 -5.25
C PRO A 21 -6.60 -9.10 -5.72
N GLY A 22 -5.70 -9.27 -6.69
CA GLY A 22 -5.39 -10.60 -7.23
C GLY A 22 -3.94 -10.79 -7.57
N ILE A 23 -3.45 -12.03 -7.43
CA ILE A 23 -2.11 -12.41 -7.84
C ILE A 23 -2.08 -12.58 -9.35
N VAL A 24 -1.13 -11.90 -10.00
CA VAL A 24 -0.89 -11.98 -11.45
C VAL A 24 0.57 -12.30 -11.73
N GLU A 25 0.82 -13.07 -12.79
CA GLU A 25 2.13 -13.22 -13.41
C GLU A 25 2.24 -12.22 -14.56
N ALA A 26 3.44 -11.67 -14.79
CA ALA A 26 3.69 -10.69 -15.86
C ALA A 26 4.77 -11.17 -16.86
N ASP A 27 4.96 -10.40 -17.92
CA ASP A 27 5.89 -10.68 -19.03
C ASP A 27 7.37 -10.57 -18.67
N ASP A 28 7.68 -9.92 -17.55
CA ASP A 28 9.00 -9.82 -16.94
C ASP A 28 9.35 -11.03 -16.03
N LEU A 29 8.49 -12.05 -16.00
CA LEU A 29 8.57 -13.21 -15.10
C LEU A 29 8.35 -12.89 -13.61
N GLY A 30 7.88 -11.68 -13.29
CA GLY A 30 7.50 -11.26 -11.95
C GLY A 30 6.10 -11.73 -11.55
N THR A 31 5.86 -11.78 -10.24
CA THR A 31 4.55 -12.06 -9.65
C THR A 31 4.12 -10.86 -8.81
N TYR A 32 2.90 -10.37 -9.05
CA TYR A 32 2.43 -9.13 -8.47
C TYR A 32 1.07 -9.30 -7.82
N VAL A 33 0.84 -8.59 -6.72
CA VAL A 33 -0.49 -8.26 -6.24
C VAL A 33 -1.03 -7.10 -7.07
N MET A 34 -1.96 -7.37 -7.97
CA MET A 34 -2.62 -6.35 -8.77
C MET A 34 -3.78 -5.72 -8.00
N LYS A 35 -3.77 -4.38 -7.93
CA LYS A 35 -4.90 -3.56 -7.49
C LYS A 35 -5.65 -3.04 -8.72
N PHE A 36 -6.89 -3.46 -8.85
CA PHE A 36 -7.73 -3.23 -10.03
C PHE A 36 -8.29 -1.80 -10.09
N THR A 37 -8.21 -1.18 -11.26
CA THR A 37 -8.81 0.14 -11.50
C THR A 37 -10.33 0.15 -11.50
N GLY A 38 -10.95 -1.00 -11.81
CA GLY A 38 -12.40 -1.21 -11.72
C GLY A 38 -12.92 -1.44 -10.31
N ALA A 39 -12.05 -1.56 -9.30
CA ALA A 39 -12.47 -1.76 -7.91
C ALA A 39 -13.20 -0.52 -7.35
N GLY A 40 -14.16 -0.75 -6.43
CA GLY A 40 -15.04 0.27 -5.90
C GLY A 40 -14.36 1.42 -5.14
N GLN A 41 -13.11 1.24 -4.69
CA GLN A 41 -12.31 2.28 -4.03
C GLN A 41 -11.91 3.43 -5.00
N GLY A 42 -11.83 3.12 -6.30
CA GLY A 42 -11.59 4.10 -7.36
C GLY A 42 -10.13 4.54 -7.51
N ARG A 43 -9.87 5.29 -8.59
CA ARG A 43 -8.52 5.65 -9.05
C ARG A 43 -7.72 6.49 -8.06
N LYS A 44 -8.39 7.31 -7.23
CA LYS A 44 -7.69 8.16 -6.25
C LYS A 44 -6.94 7.32 -5.20
N THR A 45 -7.52 6.21 -4.76
CA THR A 45 -6.86 5.25 -3.87
C THR A 45 -5.58 4.69 -4.49
N LEU A 46 -5.58 4.36 -5.78
CA LEU A 46 -4.38 3.91 -6.48
C LEU A 46 -3.32 5.01 -6.61
N VAL A 47 -3.75 6.26 -6.80
CA VAL A 47 -2.83 7.41 -6.81
C VAL A 47 -2.19 7.61 -5.44
N ALA A 48 -2.96 7.50 -4.35
CA ALA A 48 -2.44 7.54 -2.99
C ALA A 48 -1.43 6.41 -2.74
N GLU A 49 -1.74 5.19 -3.19
CA GLU A 49 -0.81 4.05 -3.11
C GLU A 49 0.53 4.35 -3.79
N VAL A 50 0.48 4.88 -5.02
CA VAL A 50 1.69 5.22 -5.76
C VAL A 50 2.50 6.32 -5.07
N ILE A 51 1.85 7.43 -4.68
CA ILE A 51 2.53 8.57 -4.09
C ILE A 51 3.16 8.17 -2.75
N CYS A 52 2.37 7.58 -1.85
CA CYS A 52 2.81 7.24 -0.51
C CYS A 52 3.79 6.06 -0.53
N GLY A 53 3.54 5.01 -1.31
CA GLY A 53 4.45 3.88 -1.43
C GLY A 53 5.82 4.28 -1.99
N GLN A 54 5.85 5.15 -3.00
CA GLN A 54 7.13 5.66 -3.54
C GLN A 54 7.83 6.61 -2.57
N LEU A 55 7.09 7.47 -1.87
CA LEU A 55 7.64 8.34 -0.84
C LEU A 55 8.28 7.52 0.29
N ALA A 56 7.57 6.50 0.79
CA ALA A 56 8.06 5.59 1.81
C ALA A 56 9.39 4.94 1.39
N ARG A 57 9.46 4.37 0.17
CA ARG A 57 10.68 3.76 -0.37
C ARG A 57 11.85 4.74 -0.44
N ARG A 58 11.60 5.98 -0.89
CA ARG A 58 12.65 7.01 -0.94
C ARG A 58 13.12 7.48 0.44
N LEU A 59 12.26 7.35 1.46
CA LEU A 59 12.60 7.58 2.87
C LEU A 59 13.23 6.34 3.55
N GLY A 60 13.51 5.29 2.78
CA GLY A 60 14.15 4.07 3.26
C GLY A 60 13.23 3.13 4.03
N LEU A 61 11.91 3.33 3.98
CA LEU A 61 10.94 2.37 4.51
C LEU A 61 10.77 1.20 3.53
N ARG A 62 10.58 0.00 4.06
CA ARG A 62 10.38 -1.20 3.27
C ARG A 62 8.94 -1.25 2.76
N VAL A 63 8.75 -1.02 1.47
CA VAL A 63 7.49 -1.23 0.74
C VAL A 63 7.82 -2.10 -0.47
N PRO A 64 7.01 -3.11 -0.83
CA PRO A 64 7.26 -3.87 -2.04
C PRO A 64 7.33 -2.95 -3.27
N GLU A 65 8.03 -3.37 -4.31
CA GLU A 65 8.14 -2.55 -5.51
C GLU A 65 6.77 -2.32 -6.15
N LEU A 66 6.54 -1.11 -6.67
CA LEU A 66 5.33 -0.80 -7.41
C LEU A 66 5.64 -0.76 -8.90
N VAL A 67 4.77 -1.38 -9.69
CA VAL A 67 4.82 -1.41 -11.14
C VAL A 67 3.48 -0.97 -11.72
N THR A 68 3.47 -0.51 -12.95
CA THR A 68 2.24 -0.36 -13.72
C THR A 68 2.01 -1.61 -14.54
N ILE A 69 0.81 -2.21 -14.46
CA ILE A 69 0.51 -3.47 -15.16
C ILE A 69 -0.60 -3.26 -16.19
N GLN A 70 -0.32 -3.55 -17.46
CA GLN A 70 -1.35 -3.62 -18.51
C GLN A 70 -2.12 -4.94 -18.40
N LEU A 71 -3.45 -4.87 -18.30
CA LEU A 71 -4.36 -6.02 -18.23
C LEU A 71 -5.19 -6.13 -19.51
N ASP A 72 -5.09 -7.25 -20.21
CA ASP A 72 -6.06 -7.63 -21.23
C ASP A 72 -7.25 -8.36 -20.56
N PRO A 73 -8.49 -7.84 -20.66
CA PRO A 73 -9.70 -8.49 -20.13
C PRO A 73 -9.90 -9.94 -20.56
N VAL A 74 -9.28 -10.38 -21.66
CA VAL A 74 -9.34 -11.78 -22.11
C VAL A 74 -8.87 -12.76 -21.02
N ILE A 75 -7.97 -12.33 -20.14
CA ILE A 75 -7.45 -13.12 -19.01
C ILE A 75 -8.57 -13.53 -18.03
N GLY A 76 -9.63 -12.71 -17.90
CA GLY A 76 -10.75 -13.00 -17.00
C GLY A 76 -11.80 -13.95 -17.57
N LEU A 77 -11.75 -14.34 -18.84
CA LEU A 77 -12.80 -15.17 -19.46
C LEU A 77 -12.92 -16.56 -18.85
N SER A 78 -11.83 -17.12 -18.32
CA SER A 78 -11.83 -18.44 -17.67
C SER A 78 -12.05 -18.38 -16.16
N GLU A 79 -12.20 -17.19 -15.57
CA GLU A 79 -12.46 -17.05 -14.14
C GLU A 79 -13.88 -17.52 -13.80
N PRO A 80 -14.04 -18.55 -12.94
CA PRO A 80 -15.36 -19.06 -12.56
C PRO A 80 -16.14 -18.14 -11.60
N ASP A 81 -15.47 -17.29 -10.83
CA ASP A 81 -16.12 -16.35 -9.92
C ASP A 81 -16.62 -15.12 -10.70
N GLN A 82 -17.94 -14.97 -10.80
CA GLN A 82 -18.58 -13.92 -11.60
C GLN A 82 -18.18 -12.51 -11.15
N GLU A 83 -17.99 -12.29 -9.84
CA GLU A 83 -17.60 -10.98 -9.29
C GLU A 83 -16.17 -10.62 -9.73
N VAL A 84 -15.25 -11.60 -9.67
CA VAL A 84 -13.87 -11.43 -10.11
C VAL A 84 -13.80 -11.26 -11.63
N GLN A 85 -14.58 -12.02 -12.39
CA GLN A 85 -14.66 -11.88 -13.85
C GLN A 85 -15.13 -10.48 -14.26
N GLU A 86 -16.17 -9.96 -13.60
CA GLU A 86 -16.68 -8.60 -13.84
C GLU A 86 -15.64 -7.54 -13.50
N LEU A 87 -14.92 -7.72 -12.38
CA LEU A 87 -13.84 -6.84 -11.97
C LEU A 87 -12.69 -6.81 -12.99
N LEU A 88 -12.24 -7.98 -13.47
CA LEU A 88 -11.20 -8.09 -14.49
C LEU A 88 -11.62 -7.40 -15.80
N LYS A 89 -12.87 -7.62 -16.21
CA LYS A 89 -13.44 -6.99 -17.41
C LYS A 89 -13.53 -5.47 -17.28
N ALA A 90 -13.92 -4.97 -16.11
CA ALA A 90 -14.01 -3.53 -15.82
C ALA A 90 -12.62 -2.87 -15.68
N SER A 91 -11.57 -3.65 -15.51
CA SER A 91 -10.21 -3.18 -15.23
C SER A 91 -9.26 -3.28 -16.43
N GLY A 92 -9.78 -3.46 -17.65
CA GLY A 92 -8.95 -3.51 -18.87
C GLY A 92 -8.05 -2.28 -19.04
N GLY A 93 -6.79 -2.51 -19.44
CA GLY A 93 -5.76 -1.48 -19.57
C GLY A 93 -4.89 -1.35 -18.33
N LEU A 94 -4.51 -0.12 -17.98
CA LEU A 94 -3.49 0.15 -16.98
C LEU A 94 -3.99 -0.02 -15.53
N ASN A 95 -3.33 -0.87 -14.77
CA ASN A 95 -3.55 -1.12 -13.34
C ASN A 95 -2.27 -0.91 -12.53
N LEU A 96 -2.38 -1.04 -11.21
CA LEU A 96 -1.25 -0.96 -10.30
C LEU A 96 -0.87 -2.36 -9.84
N GLY A 97 0.41 -2.70 -9.96
CA GLY A 97 1.01 -3.89 -9.37
C GLY A 97 1.88 -3.53 -8.17
N MET A 98 1.85 -4.40 -7.17
CA MET A 98 2.78 -4.39 -6.05
C MET A 98 3.49 -5.75 -6.06
N ASP A 99 4.82 -5.77 -5.92
CA ASP A 99 5.59 -7.00 -5.88
C ASP A 99 5.02 -7.95 -4.81
N PHE A 100 4.78 -9.20 -5.21
CA PHE A 100 4.27 -10.21 -4.29
C PHE A 100 5.43 -10.82 -3.53
N LEU A 101 5.43 -10.70 -2.20
CA LEU A 101 6.49 -11.22 -1.33
C LEU A 101 6.20 -12.68 -0.94
N PRO A 102 6.80 -13.70 -1.57
CA PRO A 102 6.41 -15.08 -1.32
C PRO A 102 6.84 -15.50 0.08
N GLY A 103 5.93 -16.13 0.82
CA GLY A 103 6.17 -16.57 2.20
C GLY A 103 6.12 -15.45 3.25
N SER A 104 5.72 -14.22 2.87
CA SER A 104 5.41 -13.18 3.84
C SER A 104 4.21 -13.56 4.71
N LEU A 105 4.20 -13.10 5.96
CA LEU A 105 3.10 -13.28 6.90
C LEU A 105 2.48 -11.93 7.23
N GLY A 106 1.18 -11.89 7.48
CA GLY A 106 0.55 -10.69 8.05
C GLY A 106 1.19 -10.34 9.39
N PHE A 107 1.48 -9.05 9.61
CA PHE A 107 2.00 -8.59 10.89
C PHE A 107 0.91 -8.68 11.97
N ASP A 108 1.25 -9.30 13.10
CA ASP A 108 0.44 -9.32 14.32
C ASP A 108 1.29 -8.75 15.47
N PRO A 109 0.88 -7.62 16.09
CA PRO A 109 1.64 -7.00 17.18
C PRO A 109 1.76 -7.88 18.43
N LEU A 110 0.96 -8.95 18.55
CA LEU A 110 1.07 -9.94 19.63
C LEU A 110 2.12 -11.02 19.33
N ALA A 111 2.44 -11.25 18.06
CA ALA A 111 3.35 -12.31 17.62
C ALA A 111 4.75 -11.79 17.27
N TYR A 112 4.88 -10.52 16.87
CA TYR A 112 6.13 -9.92 16.40
C TYR A 112 6.50 -8.68 17.20
N GLY A 113 7.78 -8.59 17.59
CA GLY A 113 8.36 -7.40 18.19
C GLY A 113 8.88 -6.43 17.13
N VAL A 114 8.75 -5.13 17.39
CA VAL A 114 9.31 -4.06 16.55
C VAL A 114 10.15 -3.15 17.44
N ASP A 115 11.32 -2.75 16.94
CA ASP A 115 12.19 -1.80 17.66
C ASP A 115 11.54 -0.41 17.74
N PRO A 116 11.65 0.32 18.88
CA PRO A 116 11.13 1.67 19.02
C PRO A 116 11.51 2.65 17.89
N ALA A 117 12.72 2.54 17.33
CA ALA A 117 13.17 3.39 16.22
C ALA A 117 12.46 3.02 14.91
N GLU A 118 12.31 1.73 14.59
CA GLU A 118 11.56 1.29 13.41
C GLU A 118 10.07 1.66 13.52
N ALA A 119 9.46 1.44 14.70
CA ALA A 119 8.11 1.86 14.98
C ALA A 119 7.94 3.39 14.87
N GLY A 120 8.90 4.16 15.38
CA GLY A 120 8.95 5.61 15.28
C GLY A 120 8.91 6.12 13.84
N ARG A 121 9.70 5.50 12.95
CA ARG A 121 9.74 5.86 11.52
C ARG A 121 8.40 5.61 10.82
N VAL A 122 7.76 4.47 11.08
CA VAL A 122 6.47 4.12 10.48
C VAL A 122 5.36 5.03 10.99
N VAL A 123 5.25 5.23 12.32
CA VAL A 123 4.23 6.10 12.93
C VAL A 123 4.40 7.55 12.46
N TRP A 124 5.64 8.04 12.39
CA TRP A 124 5.92 9.37 11.86
C TRP A 124 5.49 9.49 10.39
N PHE A 125 5.82 8.50 9.56
CA PHE A 125 5.47 8.51 8.15
C PHE A 125 3.94 8.49 7.94
N ASP A 126 3.23 7.65 8.68
CA ASP A 126 1.77 7.57 8.63
C ASP A 126 1.11 8.89 9.07
N ALA A 127 1.70 9.61 10.03
CA ALA A 127 1.25 10.95 10.40
C ALA A 127 1.44 11.96 9.24
N VAL A 128 2.57 11.91 8.52
CA VAL A 128 2.86 12.79 7.38
C VAL A 128 1.87 12.61 6.24
N ILE A 129 1.53 11.36 5.90
CA ILE A 129 0.61 11.04 4.81
C ILE A 129 -0.86 10.97 5.24
N ASN A 130 -1.13 11.16 6.53
CA ASN A 130 -2.45 11.03 7.15
C ASN A 130 -3.08 9.63 6.90
N ASN A 131 -2.33 8.58 7.25
CA ASN A 131 -2.79 7.20 7.14
C ASN A 131 -3.67 6.82 8.34
N VAL A 132 -4.97 6.74 8.13
CA VAL A 132 -5.93 6.44 9.20
C VAL A 132 -6.24 4.95 9.34
N ASP A 133 -5.71 4.10 8.44
CA ASP A 133 -6.12 2.69 8.34
C ASP A 133 -5.15 1.73 9.03
N ARG A 134 -3.91 2.17 9.33
CA ARG A 134 -2.88 1.34 9.98
C ARG A 134 -3.14 1.15 11.47
N SER A 135 -4.10 0.30 11.79
CA SER A 135 -4.55 0.01 13.16
C SER A 135 -4.20 -1.40 13.58
N TRP A 136 -4.28 -1.71 14.88
CA TRP A 136 -4.10 -3.09 15.36
C TRP A 136 -5.08 -4.11 14.77
N ARG A 137 -6.24 -3.66 14.26
CA ARG A 137 -7.24 -4.52 13.57
C ARG A 137 -6.91 -4.72 12.10
N ASN A 138 -6.28 -3.73 11.48
CA ASN A 138 -5.88 -3.75 10.10
C ASN A 138 -4.43 -3.22 9.97
N PRO A 139 -3.41 -4.01 10.31
CA PRO A 139 -2.05 -3.49 10.37
C PRO A 139 -1.49 -3.10 9.01
N ASN A 140 -2.02 -3.62 7.89
CA ASN A 140 -1.52 -3.39 6.54
C ASN A 140 0.01 -3.50 6.45
N MET A 141 0.58 -4.46 7.18
CA MET A 141 2.01 -4.72 7.24
C MET A 141 2.24 -6.22 7.10
N LEU A 142 3.39 -6.54 6.54
CA LEU A 142 3.88 -7.91 6.38
C LEU A 142 5.18 -8.09 7.17
N VAL A 143 5.42 -9.31 7.60
CA VAL A 143 6.75 -9.78 8.02
C VAL A 143 7.29 -10.64 6.89
N TRP A 144 8.41 -10.25 6.32
CA TRP A 144 9.07 -11.00 5.24
C TRP A 144 10.56 -11.10 5.52
N HIS A 145 11.07 -12.32 5.55
CA HIS A 145 12.44 -12.65 5.98
C HIS A 145 12.85 -12.06 7.35
N GLY A 146 11.88 -11.85 8.24
CA GLY A 146 12.08 -11.30 9.58
C GLY A 146 12.02 -9.78 9.67
N ASP A 147 11.91 -9.08 8.54
CA ASP A 147 11.77 -7.63 8.49
C ASP A 147 10.30 -7.21 8.38
N LEU A 148 9.98 -6.01 8.88
CA LEU A 148 8.67 -5.37 8.73
C LEU A 148 8.56 -4.65 7.37
N TRP A 149 7.48 -4.90 6.63
CA TRP A 149 7.16 -4.31 5.34
C TRP A 149 5.80 -3.63 5.37
N LEU A 150 5.71 -2.42 4.80
CA LEU A 150 4.46 -1.67 4.72
C LEU A 150 3.75 -1.99 3.41
N ILE A 151 2.46 -2.24 3.49
CA ILE A 151 1.56 -2.37 2.34
C ILE A 151 0.36 -1.44 2.54
N ASP A 152 -0.46 -1.37 1.49
CA ASP A 152 -1.75 -0.69 1.44
C ASP A 152 -1.81 0.74 2.00
N HIS A 153 -1.34 1.68 1.19
CA HIS A 153 -1.43 3.12 1.42
C HIS A 153 -2.66 3.75 0.75
N GLY A 154 -3.62 2.95 0.29
CA GLY A 154 -4.80 3.44 -0.41
C GLY A 154 -5.72 4.35 0.42
N ALA A 155 -5.70 4.19 1.74
CA ALA A 155 -6.48 4.98 2.71
C ALA A 155 -5.71 6.18 3.30
N THR A 156 -4.79 6.74 2.50
CA THR A 156 -3.97 7.91 2.87
C THR A 156 -4.40 9.13 2.06
N MET A 157 -3.87 10.31 2.40
CA MET A 157 -4.11 11.56 1.67
C MET A 157 -5.60 11.88 1.45
N ILE A 158 -6.51 11.49 2.36
CA ILE A 158 -7.98 11.57 2.18
C ILE A 158 -8.47 12.95 1.72
N TRP A 159 -7.75 14.02 2.10
CA TRP A 159 -7.98 15.38 1.63
C TRP A 159 -7.96 15.54 0.10
N HIS A 160 -7.34 14.66 -0.69
CA HIS A 160 -7.37 14.70 -2.16
C HIS A 160 -8.74 14.38 -2.77
N HIS A 161 -9.68 13.88 -1.94
CA HIS A 161 -11.09 13.80 -2.30
C HIS A 161 -11.79 15.17 -2.18
N ASN A 162 -11.22 16.12 -1.41
CA ASN A 162 -11.74 17.47 -1.19
C ASN A 162 -10.61 18.52 -1.09
N TRP A 163 -10.03 18.89 -2.24
CA TRP A 163 -8.90 19.83 -2.33
C TRP A 163 -9.05 21.16 -1.59
N PRO A 164 -10.23 21.83 -1.59
CA PRO A 164 -10.43 23.05 -0.80
C PRO A 164 -10.12 22.90 0.70
N GLY A 165 -10.26 21.70 1.27
CA GLY A 165 -9.97 21.40 2.68
C GLY A 165 -8.53 20.98 2.98
N ALA A 166 -7.64 20.90 1.99
CA ALA A 166 -6.31 20.31 2.14
C ALA A 166 -5.46 21.01 3.22
N GLN A 167 -5.45 22.35 3.25
CA GLN A 167 -4.67 23.10 4.24
C GLN A 167 -5.16 22.83 5.66
N ALA A 168 -6.48 22.76 5.87
CA ALA A 168 -7.05 22.41 7.17
C ALA A 168 -6.71 20.96 7.55
N SER A 169 -6.73 20.03 6.59
CA SER A 169 -6.35 18.64 6.83
C SER A 169 -4.89 18.48 7.24
N ALA A 170 -3.98 19.21 6.61
CA ALA A 170 -2.54 19.17 6.91
C ALA A 170 -2.23 19.71 8.32
N ALA A 171 -3.04 20.61 8.84
CA ALA A 171 -2.89 21.17 10.18
C ALA A 171 -3.50 20.30 11.30
N LYS A 172 -4.24 19.24 10.95
CA LYS A 172 -4.86 18.38 11.97
C LYS A 172 -3.80 17.53 12.68
N PRO A 173 -3.87 17.41 14.01
CA PRO A 173 -3.11 16.41 14.73
C PRO A 173 -3.43 15.00 14.23
N TYR A 174 -2.41 14.16 14.18
CA TYR A 174 -2.56 12.73 13.90
C TYR A 174 -2.74 11.98 15.22
N ASP A 175 -3.83 11.23 15.34
CA ASP A 175 -4.09 10.37 16.50
C ASP A 175 -3.55 8.96 16.24
N ALA A 176 -2.44 8.63 16.88
CA ALA A 176 -1.78 7.33 16.76
C ALA A 176 -2.18 6.34 17.87
N SER A 177 -3.21 6.64 18.67
CA SER A 177 -3.57 5.79 19.82
C SER A 177 -3.98 4.37 19.43
N ASP A 178 -4.69 4.21 18.31
CA ASP A 178 -5.09 2.91 17.75
C ASP A 178 -4.07 2.32 16.78
N HIS A 179 -2.93 2.98 16.56
CA HIS A 179 -1.93 2.57 15.58
C HIS A 179 -1.34 1.20 15.93
N ALA A 180 -1.18 0.33 14.92
CA ALA A 180 -0.69 -1.05 15.11
C ALA A 180 0.65 -1.12 15.87
N LEU A 181 1.49 -0.09 15.71
CA LEU A 181 2.80 0.01 16.33
C LEU A 181 2.85 0.86 17.62
N ALA A 182 1.73 1.42 18.08
CA ALA A 182 1.69 2.18 19.32
C ALA A 182 2.24 1.42 20.55
N PRO A 183 1.99 0.10 20.71
CA PRO A 183 2.51 -0.67 21.85
C PRO A 183 4.03 -0.78 21.93
N PHE A 184 4.77 -0.48 20.85
CA PHE A 184 6.24 -0.63 20.79
C PHE A 184 7.02 0.62 21.21
N GLY A 185 6.35 1.63 21.76
CA GLY A 185 7.00 2.86 22.23
C GLY A 185 7.71 3.64 21.11
N PRO A 186 7.02 4.00 20.02
CA PRO A 186 7.63 4.61 18.84
C PRO A 186 8.39 5.91 19.15
N ASP A 187 9.67 6.00 18.77
CA ASP A 187 10.47 7.23 18.88
C ASP A 187 10.22 8.16 17.68
N VAL A 188 9.05 8.81 17.70
CA VAL A 188 8.60 9.72 16.63
C VAL A 188 9.48 10.97 16.54
N ALA A 189 10.09 11.41 17.65
CA ALA A 189 10.95 12.58 17.66
C ALA A 189 12.27 12.32 16.93
N ALA A 190 12.90 11.17 17.18
CA ALA A 190 14.09 10.76 16.44
C ALA A 190 13.77 10.55 14.95
N ALA A 191 12.66 9.88 14.65
CA ALA A 191 12.21 9.70 13.26
C ALA A 191 11.98 11.02 12.54
N ALA A 192 11.36 12.02 13.20
CA ALA A 192 11.17 13.34 12.63
C ALA A 192 12.50 14.07 12.36
N ALA A 193 13.46 13.98 13.27
CA ALA A 193 14.78 14.57 13.09
C ALA A 193 15.55 13.94 11.91
N GLU A 194 15.37 12.63 11.69
CA GLU A 194 16.01 11.89 10.60
C GLU A 194 15.31 12.13 9.24
N LEU A 195 13.99 11.95 9.19
CA LEU A 195 13.25 11.81 7.93
C LEU A 195 12.66 13.13 7.42
N ALA A 196 12.26 14.06 8.29
CA ALA A 196 11.65 15.31 7.86
C ALA A 196 12.54 16.15 6.93
N PRO A 197 13.87 16.27 7.17
CA PRO A 197 14.77 17.01 6.26
C PRO A 197 14.88 16.39 4.86
N LEU A 198 14.54 15.10 4.69
CA LEU A 198 14.59 14.42 3.41
C LEU A 198 13.38 14.77 2.53
N VAL A 199 12.24 15.15 3.13
CA VAL A 199 11.00 15.52 2.43
C VAL A 199 11.16 16.91 1.81
N THR A 200 11.73 16.94 0.61
CA THR A 200 12.02 18.14 -0.17
C THR A 200 11.09 18.21 -1.39
N ARG A 201 11.22 19.27 -2.21
CA ARG A 201 10.44 19.39 -3.46
C ARG A 201 10.91 18.38 -4.51
N GLU A 202 12.18 18.01 -4.47
CA GLU A 202 12.83 17.11 -5.41
C GLU A 202 12.57 15.62 -5.11
N LEU A 203 12.21 15.29 -3.86
CA LEU A 203 11.83 13.94 -3.44
C LEU A 203 10.52 13.51 -4.11
#